data_AF-A0A8T5RCR2-F1
#
_entry.id   AF-A0A8T5RCR2-F1
#
_cell.length_a   1.000
_cell.length_b   1.000
_cell.length_c   1.000
_cell.angle_alpha   90.00
_cell.angle_beta   90.00
_cell.angle_gamma   90.00
#
_symmetry.space_group_name_H-M   'P 1'
#
loop_
_entity.id
_entity.type
_entity.pdbx_description
1 polymer ?
#
loop_
_entity_poly.entity_id
_entity_poly.type
_entity_poly.pdbx_seq_one_letter_code
_entity_poly.pdbx_strand_id
1 'polypeptide(L)'
;MPIRFRWSSKEYLPIALMLLGACGIFQVLFIFLAQFILGVGNYLVVILIPIGTTIALFFGVVIIFESFVQVERRKKNKSQFQKSRLESSKFRKLLYFPIIRPIIIVFPIFTAIFISTYGISLIFLDDVMAFLISENVSAITSLLIANLIEKKYAKVNRY
;
A
#
# COMPACT_ATOMS: atom_id res chain seq x y z
N MET A 1 -3.93 21.88 5.00
CA MET A 1 -3.78 21.31 6.35
C MET A 1 -3.21 19.90 6.25
N PRO A 2 -2.15 19.56 6.98
CA PRO A 2 -1.66 18.18 7.03
C PRO A 2 -2.77 17.23 7.51
N ILE A 3 -2.79 16.01 6.97
CA ILE A 3 -3.67 14.93 7.44
C ILE A 3 -3.37 14.70 8.92
N ARG A 4 -4.38 14.79 9.79
CA ARG A 4 -4.25 14.36 11.18
C ARG A 4 -4.34 12.84 11.19
N PHE A 5 -3.23 12.15 11.40
CA PHE A 5 -3.19 10.70 11.64
C PHE A 5 -4.07 10.36 12.86
N ARG A 6 -5.22 9.71 12.67
CA ARG A 6 -6.18 9.38 13.76
C ARG A 6 -6.35 7.87 13.97
N TRP A 7 -5.35 7.10 13.59
CA TRP A 7 -5.25 5.64 13.75
C TRP A 7 -5.38 5.10 15.19
N SER A 8 -5.08 5.87 16.24
CA SER A 8 -5.27 5.40 17.63
C SER A 8 -6.71 5.57 18.15
N SER A 9 -7.61 6.14 17.34
CA SER A 9 -9.02 6.24 17.75
C SER A 9 -9.69 4.87 17.64
N LYS A 10 -10.57 4.55 18.61
CA LYS A 10 -11.21 3.22 18.74
C LYS A 10 -11.88 2.71 17.46
N GLU A 11 -12.34 3.60 16.60
CA GLU A 11 -13.01 3.25 15.33
C GLU A 11 -12.04 2.83 14.22
N TYR A 12 -10.80 3.32 14.23
CA TYR A 12 -9.83 3.15 13.14
C TYR A 12 -8.75 2.09 13.43
N LEU A 13 -8.57 1.73 14.70
CA LEU A 13 -7.60 0.74 15.13
C LEU A 13 -7.84 -0.66 14.54
N PRO A 14 -9.08 -1.21 14.50
CA PRO A 14 -9.33 -2.49 13.85
C PRO A 14 -9.00 -2.48 12.35
N ILE A 15 -9.29 -1.37 11.66
CA ILE A 15 -9.00 -1.22 10.23
C ILE A 15 -7.49 -1.17 10.00
N ALA A 16 -6.75 -0.43 10.83
CA ALA A 16 -5.30 -0.40 10.75
C ALA A 16 -4.68 -1.79 10.97
N LEU A 17 -5.18 -2.57 11.93
CA LEU A 17 -4.73 -3.95 12.15
C LEU A 17 -5.03 -4.87 10.96
N MET A 18 -6.20 -4.73 10.34
CA MET A 18 -6.53 -5.47 9.11
C MET A 18 -5.58 -5.11 7.96
N LEU A 19 -5.25 -3.83 7.78
CA LEU A 19 -4.30 -3.37 6.75
C LEU A 19 -2.89 -3.89 7.02
N LEU A 20 -2.45 -3.89 8.28
CA LEU A 20 -1.16 -4.44 8.69
C LEU A 20 -1.10 -5.96 8.40
N GLY A 21 -2.15 -6.70 8.77
CA GLY A 21 -2.26 -8.12 8.47
C GLY A 21 -2.21 -8.42 6.97
N ALA A 22 -2.91 -7.61 6.16
CA ALA A 22 -2.85 -7.75 4.70
C ALA A 22 -1.44 -7.50 4.13
N CYS A 23 -0.72 -6.49 4.64
CA CYS A 23 0.66 -6.23 4.24
C CYS A 23 1.60 -7.38 4.66
N GLY A 24 1.39 -7.95 5.86
CA GLY A 24 2.17 -9.10 6.33
C GLY A 24 1.95 -10.34 5.46
N ILE A 25 0.69 -10.68 5.14
CA ILE A 25 0.39 -11.81 4.23
C ILE A 25 1.00 -11.59 2.85
N PHE A 26 0.92 -10.35 2.33
CA PHE A 26 1.55 -10.01 1.07
C PHE A 26 3.07 -10.19 1.09
N GLN A 27 3.73 -9.79 2.17
CA GLN A 27 5.18 -9.97 2.32
C GLN A 27 5.59 -11.44 2.51
N VAL A 28 4.75 -12.25 3.16
CA VAL A 28 4.96 -13.71 3.20
C VAL A 28 5.01 -14.31 1.79
N LEU A 29 4.18 -13.83 0.85
CA LEU A 29 4.26 -14.28 -0.56
C LEU A 29 5.60 -13.90 -1.20
N PHE A 30 6.16 -12.74 -0.90
CA PHE A 30 7.47 -12.32 -1.39
C PHE A 30 8.61 -13.11 -0.76
N ILE A 31 8.49 -13.53 0.51
CA ILE A 31 9.42 -14.47 1.14
C ILE A 31 9.43 -15.80 0.38
N PHE A 32 8.26 -16.35 0.06
CA PHE A 32 8.16 -17.58 -0.73
C PHE A 32 8.74 -17.40 -2.14
N LEU A 33 8.44 -16.29 -2.80
CA LEU A 33 9.01 -15.94 -4.10
C LEU A 33 10.54 -15.89 -4.04
N ALA A 34 11.11 -15.23 -3.02
CA ALA A 34 12.54 -15.07 -2.82
C ALA A 34 13.25 -16.42 -2.64
N GLN A 35 12.70 -17.31 -1.81
CA GLN A 35 13.33 -18.60 -1.51
C GLN A 35 13.20 -19.60 -2.65
N PHE A 36 12.00 -19.77 -3.19
CA PHE A 36 11.70 -20.89 -4.09
C PHE A 36 11.87 -20.57 -5.57
N ILE A 37 11.66 -19.31 -5.96
CA ILE A 37 11.70 -18.90 -7.37
C ILE A 37 13.00 -18.15 -7.66
N LEU A 38 13.42 -17.28 -6.74
CA LEU A 38 14.60 -16.42 -6.92
C LEU A 38 15.89 -17.00 -6.34
N GLY A 39 15.82 -18.13 -5.62
CA GLY A 39 17.01 -18.84 -5.11
C GLY A 39 17.79 -18.10 -4.02
N VAL A 40 17.18 -17.12 -3.34
CA VAL A 40 17.86 -16.32 -2.30
C VAL A 40 18.08 -17.18 -1.05
N GLY A 41 19.31 -17.68 -0.87
CA GLY A 41 19.66 -18.63 0.20
C GLY A 41 19.93 -18.01 1.59
N ASN A 42 19.98 -16.68 1.72
CA ASN A 42 20.29 -16.03 2.99
C ASN A 42 19.02 -15.76 3.82
N TYR A 43 18.77 -16.59 4.83
CA TYR A 43 17.61 -16.48 5.71
C TYR A 43 17.49 -15.14 6.44
N LEU A 44 18.61 -14.51 6.82
CA LEU A 44 18.57 -13.21 7.50
C LEU A 44 18.05 -12.12 6.56
N VAL A 45 18.52 -12.11 5.32
CA VAL A 45 18.06 -11.14 4.30
C VAL A 45 16.58 -11.39 3.97
N VAL A 46 16.21 -12.64 3.77
CA VAL A 46 14.85 -13.05 3.42
C VAL A 46 13.83 -12.81 4.54
N ILE A 47 14.24 -12.70 5.80
CA ILE A 47 13.30 -12.46 6.91
C ILE A 47 13.32 -10.99 7.33
N LEU A 48 14.52 -10.42 7.53
CA LEU A 48 14.65 -9.09 8.11
C LEU A 48 14.20 -7.99 7.16
N ILE A 49 14.52 -8.11 5.86
CA ILE A 49 14.14 -7.11 4.86
C ILE A 49 12.61 -7.09 4.68
N PRO A 50 11.91 -8.24 4.52
CA PRO A 50 10.46 -8.26 4.46
C PRO A 50 9.72 -7.70 5.67
N ILE A 51 10.30 -7.79 6.88
CA ILE A 51 9.71 -7.15 8.06
C ILE A 51 9.75 -5.63 7.93
N GLY A 52 10.89 -5.07 7.51
CA GLY A 52 11.04 -3.63 7.27
C GLY A 52 10.12 -3.13 6.15
N THR A 53 10.03 -3.88 5.05
CA THR A 53 9.17 -3.54 3.92
C THR A 53 7.69 -3.68 4.28
N THR A 54 7.31 -4.63 5.15
CA THR A 54 5.95 -4.72 5.71
C THR A 54 5.54 -3.42 6.39
N ILE A 55 6.41 -2.86 7.22
CA ILE A 55 6.16 -1.60 7.93
C ILE A 55 6.03 -0.43 6.94
N ALA A 56 6.93 -0.35 5.95
CA ALA A 56 6.89 0.70 4.93
C ALA A 56 5.62 0.64 4.07
N LEU A 57 5.22 -0.56 3.64
CA LEU A 57 3.98 -0.80 2.89
C LEU A 57 2.76 -0.45 3.73
N PHE A 58 2.75 -0.86 5.00
CA PHE A 58 1.68 -0.50 5.93
C PHE A 58 1.50 1.02 6.01
N PHE A 59 2.58 1.78 6.18
CA PHE A 59 2.50 3.24 6.17
C PHE A 59 1.98 3.80 4.84
N GLY A 60 2.45 3.27 3.69
CA GLY A 60 1.97 3.68 2.38
C GLY A 60 0.47 3.45 2.18
N VAL A 61 -0.01 2.27 2.59
CA VAL A 61 -1.42 1.88 2.54
C VAL A 61 -2.27 2.77 3.47
N VAL A 62 -1.79 3.07 4.68
CA VAL A 62 -2.47 3.97 5.62
C VAL A 62 -2.57 5.40 5.10
N ILE A 63 -1.51 5.94 4.49
CA ILE A 63 -1.51 7.28 3.89
C ILE A 63 -2.62 7.38 2.83
N ILE A 64 -2.70 6.39 1.94
CA ILE A 64 -3.72 6.36 0.89
C ILE A 64 -5.11 6.18 1.50
N PHE A 65 -5.27 5.30 2.48
CA PHE A 65 -6.53 5.10 3.19
C PHE A 65 -7.07 6.40 3.80
N GLU A 66 -6.25 7.11 4.57
CA GLU A 66 -6.61 8.39 5.19
C GLU A 66 -6.97 9.45 4.15
N SER A 67 -6.24 9.49 3.02
CA SER A 67 -6.55 10.41 1.92
C SER A 67 -7.96 10.20 1.35
N PHE A 68 -8.41 8.95 1.22
CA PHE A 68 -9.75 8.62 0.73
C PHE A 68 -10.84 8.90 1.77
N VAL A 69 -10.63 8.48 3.03
CA VAL A 69 -11.60 8.69 4.12
C VAL A 69 -11.89 10.17 4.34
N GLN A 70 -10.87 11.04 4.26
CA GLN A 70 -11.06 12.48 4.40
C GLN A 70 -11.90 13.09 3.26
N VAL A 71 -11.69 12.63 2.03
CA VAL A 71 -12.48 13.09 0.88
C VAL A 71 -13.93 12.60 0.98
N GLU A 72 -14.14 11.36 1.39
CA GLU A 72 -15.47 10.76 1.51
C GLU A 72 -16.31 11.43 2.61
N ARG A 73 -15.70 11.74 3.77
CA ARG A 73 -16.37 12.53 4.83
C ARG A 73 -16.81 13.92 4.36
N ARG A 74 -15.97 14.62 3.58
CA ARG A 74 -16.34 15.92 3.01
C ARG A 74 -17.47 15.80 1.99
N LYS A 75 -17.45 14.76 1.14
CA LYS A 75 -18.54 14.48 0.21
C LYS A 75 -19.85 14.22 0.94
N LYS A 76 -19.84 13.42 2.01
CA LYS A 76 -21.03 13.13 2.83
C LYS A 76 -21.62 14.40 3.48
N ASN A 77 -20.77 15.31 3.97
CA ASN A 77 -21.22 16.58 4.52
C ASN A 77 -21.79 17.54 3.45
N LYS A 78 -21.28 17.50 2.20
CA LYS A 78 -21.82 18.28 1.08
C LYS A 78 -23.09 17.63 0.48
N SER A 79 -23.21 16.31 0.50
CA SER A 79 -24.31 15.56 -0.13
C SER A 79 -25.57 15.45 0.71
N GLN A 80 -25.59 15.96 1.95
CA GLN A 80 -26.84 16.08 2.73
C GLN A 80 -27.93 16.88 1.99
N PHE A 81 -27.56 17.64 0.94
CA PHE A 81 -28.47 18.40 0.08
C PHE A 81 -28.71 17.78 -1.32
N GLN A 82 -28.15 16.62 -1.66
CA GLN A 82 -28.35 15.97 -2.97
C GLN A 82 -29.04 14.60 -2.84
N LYS A 83 -30.17 14.44 -3.55
CA LYS A 83 -30.90 13.16 -3.68
C LYS A 83 -29.96 12.05 -4.15
N SER A 84 -29.95 10.92 -3.42
CA SER A 84 -29.15 9.73 -3.70
C SER A 84 -29.52 9.13 -5.07
N ARG A 85 -28.65 9.33 -6.07
CA ARG A 85 -28.75 8.62 -7.35
C ARG A 85 -27.88 7.36 -7.34
N LEU A 86 -28.59 6.24 -7.54
CA LEU A 86 -28.23 5.08 -8.35
C LEU A 86 -27.44 3.92 -7.74
N GLU A 87 -28.06 2.76 -7.99
CA GLU A 87 -27.60 1.38 -7.88
C GLU A 87 -26.14 1.21 -8.32
N SER A 88 -25.29 0.81 -7.37
CA SER A 88 -23.94 0.36 -7.67
C SER A 88 -23.92 -1.17 -7.70
N SER A 89 -23.45 -1.75 -8.81
CA SER A 89 -23.21 -3.19 -8.96
C SER A 89 -22.41 -3.77 -7.78
N LYS A 90 -22.67 -5.05 -7.42
CA LYS A 90 -21.99 -5.75 -6.30
C LYS A 90 -20.45 -5.64 -6.39
N PHE A 91 -19.89 -5.69 -7.61
CA PHE A 91 -18.46 -5.52 -7.87
C PHE A 91 -17.94 -4.11 -7.56
N ARG A 92 -18.72 -3.06 -7.86
CA ARG A 92 -18.38 -1.70 -7.43
C ARG A 92 -18.39 -1.58 -5.92
N LYS A 93 -19.31 -2.23 -5.20
CA LYS A 93 -19.31 -2.18 -3.72
C LYS A 93 -18.04 -2.80 -3.11
N LEU A 94 -17.53 -3.88 -3.68
CA LEU A 94 -16.27 -4.52 -3.24
C LEU A 94 -15.06 -3.62 -3.55
N LEU A 95 -14.96 -3.11 -4.78
CA LEU A 95 -13.90 -2.17 -5.20
C LEU A 95 -13.98 -0.79 -4.53
N TYR A 96 -15.14 -0.41 -3.98
CA TYR A 96 -15.32 0.81 -3.20
C TYR A 96 -15.14 0.59 -1.70
N PHE A 97 -14.89 -0.65 -1.25
CA PHE A 97 -14.66 -0.89 0.16
C PHE A 97 -13.38 -0.15 0.61
N PRO A 98 -13.44 0.66 1.68
CA PRO A 98 -12.39 1.63 2.02
C PRO A 98 -11.05 0.96 2.33
N ILE A 99 -11.05 -0.31 2.73
CA ILE A 99 -9.86 -1.11 3.04
C ILE A 99 -9.20 -1.70 1.78
N ILE A 100 -9.99 -2.06 0.76
CA ILE A 100 -9.50 -2.82 -0.41
C ILE A 100 -8.76 -1.89 -1.38
N ARG A 101 -9.24 -0.65 -1.54
CA ARG A 101 -8.66 0.30 -2.50
C ARG A 101 -7.19 0.64 -2.26
N PRO A 102 -6.78 1.00 -1.02
CA PRO A 102 -5.40 1.37 -0.78
C PRO A 102 -4.45 0.19 -1.07
N ILE A 103 -4.88 -1.02 -0.74
CA ILE A 103 -4.13 -2.26 -1.02
C ILE A 103 -3.98 -2.48 -2.53
N ILE A 104 -5.08 -2.39 -3.30
CA ILE A 104 -5.07 -2.56 -4.76
C ILE A 104 -4.19 -1.51 -5.46
N ILE A 105 -3.96 -0.35 -4.85
CA ILE A 105 -3.06 0.66 -5.42
C ILE A 105 -1.60 0.35 -5.06
N VAL A 106 -1.31 0.14 -3.78
CA VAL A 106 0.06 -0.02 -3.30
C VAL A 106 0.70 -1.32 -3.76
N PHE A 107 -0.01 -2.45 -3.71
CA PHE A 107 0.58 -3.75 -3.99
C PHE A 107 1.05 -3.88 -5.45
N PRO A 108 0.25 -3.53 -6.48
CA PRO A 108 0.72 -3.59 -7.86
C PRO A 108 1.87 -2.62 -8.15
N ILE A 109 1.86 -1.43 -7.52
CA ILE A 109 2.95 -0.46 -7.64
C ILE A 109 4.25 -1.07 -7.08
N PHE A 110 4.17 -1.63 -5.86
CA PHE A 110 5.30 -2.32 -5.25
C PHE A 110 5.79 -3.47 -6.11
N THR A 111 4.90 -4.36 -6.55
CA THR A 111 5.27 -5.53 -7.37
C THR A 111 5.90 -5.13 -8.69
N ALA A 112 5.36 -4.13 -9.39
CA ALA A 112 5.90 -3.66 -10.66
C ALA A 112 7.31 -3.08 -10.50
N ILE A 113 7.51 -2.27 -9.45
CA ILE A 113 8.82 -1.69 -9.15
C ILE A 113 9.81 -2.76 -8.68
N PHE A 114 9.35 -3.72 -7.88
CA PHE A 114 10.18 -4.84 -7.43
C PHE A 114 10.67 -5.66 -8.62
N ILE A 115 9.77 -6.12 -9.50
CA ILE A 115 10.14 -6.98 -10.64
C ILE A 115 11.09 -6.23 -11.58
N SER A 116 10.80 -4.96 -11.89
CA SER A 116 11.67 -4.15 -12.75
C SER A 116 13.05 -3.92 -12.13
N THR A 117 13.10 -3.54 -10.86
CA THR A 117 14.38 -3.27 -10.18
C THR A 117 15.19 -4.55 -9.97
N TYR A 118 14.53 -5.66 -9.63
CA TYR A 118 15.15 -6.96 -9.48
C TYR A 118 15.74 -7.46 -10.81
N GLY A 119 14.95 -7.41 -11.89
CA GLY A 119 15.40 -7.82 -13.22
C GLY A 119 16.60 -7.02 -13.73
N ILE A 120 16.64 -5.71 -13.46
CA ILE A 120 17.80 -4.87 -13.80
C ILE A 120 19.01 -5.20 -12.91
N SER A 121 18.78 -5.42 -11.61
CA SER A 121 19.85 -5.67 -10.64
C SER A 121 20.56 -7.01 -10.88
N LEU A 122 19.84 -8.03 -11.36
CA LEU A 122 20.41 -9.34 -11.72
C LEU A 122 21.47 -9.29 -12.82
N ILE A 123 21.50 -8.22 -13.63
CA ILE A 123 22.53 -8.07 -14.67
C ILE A 123 23.90 -7.79 -14.04
N PHE A 124 23.93 -7.21 -12.84
CA PHE A 124 25.15 -6.67 -12.22
C PHE A 124 25.48 -7.27 -10.85
N LEU A 125 24.52 -7.91 -10.17
CA LEU A 125 24.62 -8.30 -8.77
C LEU A 125 24.10 -9.73 -8.54
N ASP A 126 24.61 -10.37 -7.48
CA ASP A 126 24.12 -11.68 -7.01
C ASP A 126 22.66 -11.61 -6.53
N ASP A 127 21.96 -12.75 -6.56
CA ASP A 127 20.53 -12.86 -6.20
C ASP A 127 20.18 -12.21 -4.85
N VAL A 128 21.06 -12.38 -3.85
CA VAL A 128 20.87 -11.82 -2.50
C VAL A 128 20.90 -10.29 -2.52
N MET A 129 21.85 -9.70 -3.24
CA MET A 129 22.00 -8.24 -3.33
C MET A 129 20.93 -7.65 -4.24
N ALA A 130 20.63 -8.32 -5.35
CA ALA A 130 19.56 -7.93 -6.25
C ALA A 130 18.20 -7.91 -5.53
N PHE A 131 17.91 -8.91 -4.71
CA PHE A 131 16.71 -8.97 -3.88
C PHE A 131 16.68 -7.86 -2.83
N LEU A 132 17.78 -7.66 -2.10
CA LEU A 132 17.86 -6.63 -1.07
C LEU A 132 17.63 -5.22 -1.65
N ILE A 133 18.23 -4.92 -2.81
CA ILE A 133 18.06 -3.62 -3.46
C ILE A 133 16.65 -3.49 -4.01
N SER A 134 16.14 -4.50 -4.71
CA SER A 134 14.81 -4.42 -5.33
C SER A 134 13.71 -4.22 -4.30
N GLU A 135 13.78 -4.90 -3.15
CA GLU A 135 12.79 -4.82 -2.10
C GLU A 135 12.80 -3.47 -1.37
N ASN A 136 13.99 -2.93 -1.09
CA ASN A 136 14.11 -1.62 -0.46
C ASN A 136 13.70 -0.50 -1.42
N VAL A 137 14.16 -0.55 -2.67
CA VAL A 137 13.81 0.46 -3.69
C VAL A 137 12.31 0.44 -3.96
N SER A 138 11.68 -0.73 -4.07
CA SER A 138 10.23 -0.83 -4.28
C SER A 138 9.44 -0.32 -3.08
N ALA A 139 9.88 -0.60 -1.85
CA ALA A 139 9.24 -0.12 -0.63
C ALA A 139 9.31 1.42 -0.52
N ILE A 140 10.50 2.00 -0.71
CA ILE A 140 10.71 3.45 -0.67
C ILE A 140 9.90 4.13 -1.77
N THR A 141 9.96 3.62 -2.99
CA THR A 141 9.26 4.22 -4.13
C THR A 141 7.75 4.13 -3.96
N SER A 142 7.23 3.02 -3.43
CA SER A 142 5.80 2.88 -3.11
C SER A 142 5.34 3.89 -2.06
N LEU A 143 6.16 4.16 -1.03
CA LEU A 143 5.89 5.16 -0.01
C LEU A 143 5.90 6.59 -0.59
N LEU A 144 6.85 6.89 -1.47
CA LEU A 144 6.90 8.16 -2.20
C LEU A 144 5.66 8.35 -3.09
N ILE A 145 5.26 7.32 -3.83
CA ILE A 145 4.07 7.36 -4.68
C ILE A 145 2.80 7.53 -3.83
N ALA A 146 2.68 6.84 -2.70
CA ALA A 146 1.57 7.01 -1.77
C ALA A 146 1.46 8.47 -1.29
N ASN A 147 2.58 9.09 -0.94
CA ASN A 147 2.63 10.51 -0.59
C ASN A 147 2.29 11.44 -1.76
N LEU A 148 2.70 11.12 -2.99
CA LEU A 148 2.34 11.91 -4.18
C LEU A 148 0.85 11.81 -4.50
N ILE A 149 0.26 10.63 -4.36
CA ILE A 149 -1.17 10.39 -4.52
C ILE A 149 -1.92 11.19 -3.46
N GLU A 150 -1.50 11.14 -2.19
CA GLU A 150 -2.06 11.96 -1.13
C GLU A 150 -2.06 13.44 -1.50
N LYS A 151 -0.90 14.00 -1.88
CA LYS A 151 -0.78 15.42 -2.25
C LYS A 151 -1.69 15.80 -3.41
N LYS A 152 -1.76 14.98 -4.47
CA LYS A 152 -2.60 15.28 -5.64
C LYS A 152 -4.08 15.09 -5.32
N TYR A 153 -4.46 13.98 -4.71
CA TYR A 153 -5.87 13.66 -4.42
C TYR A 153 -6.45 14.58 -3.35
N ALA A 154 -5.70 14.88 -2.29
CA ALA A 154 -6.07 15.82 -1.25
C ALA A 154 -5.94 17.29 -1.68
N LYS A 155 -5.28 17.63 -2.79
CA LYS A 155 -5.32 18.99 -3.35
C LYS A 155 -6.49 19.15 -4.33
N VAL A 156 -6.71 18.18 -5.22
CA VAL A 156 -7.74 18.27 -6.28
C VAL A 156 -9.17 18.12 -5.74
N ASN A 157 -9.41 17.29 -4.71
CA ASN A 157 -10.76 17.05 -4.18
C ASN A 157 -11.08 17.84 -2.90
N ARG A 158 -10.14 18.67 -2.42
CA ARG A 158 -10.29 19.44 -1.17
C ARG A 158 -10.58 20.92 -1.43
N TYR A 159 -10.27 21.39 -2.64
CA TYR A 159 -10.74 22.63 -3.25
C TYR A 159 -11.82 22.30 -4.28
#